data_AF-A0A968FUM7-F1
#
_entry.id   AF-A0A968FUM7-F1
#
_cell.length_a   1.000
_cell.length_b   1.000
_cell.length_c   1.000
_cell.angle_alpha   90.00
_cell.angle_beta   90.00
_cell.angle_gamma   90.00
#
_symmetry.space_group_name_H-M   'P 1'
#
loop_
_entity.id
_entity.type
_entity.pdbx_description
1 polymer ?
#
loop_
_entity_poly.entity_id
_entity_poly.type
_entity_poly.pdbx_seq_one_letter_code
_entity_poly.pdbx_strand_id
1 'polypeptide(L)'
;VHTLNLECNQIGPAGAKALATSKILTQVTSLSLVDNRVGDEGALAIAQSENLKNLTYLHLGGNRVKTEEAKQALRESPYLTQLEKLKVF
;
A
#
# COMPACT_ATOMS: atom_id res chain seq x y z
N VAL A 1 10.74 -6.12 11.38
CA VAL A 1 9.27 -6.21 11.51
C VAL A 1 8.74 -6.85 10.24
N HIS A 2 8.17 -8.05 10.31
CA HIS A 2 7.59 -8.69 9.12
C HIS A 2 6.19 -8.15 8.82
N THR A 3 5.45 -7.76 9.85
CA THR A 3 4.07 -7.28 9.74
C THR A 3 3.91 -5.91 10.36
N LEU A 4 3.37 -4.97 9.59
CA LEU A 4 3.03 -3.63 10.02
C LEU A 4 1.52 -3.41 9.89
N ASN A 5 0.84 -3.29 11.02
CA ASN A 5 -0.57 -2.94 11.09
C ASN A 5 -0.69 -1.47 11.48
N LEU A 6 -1.29 -0.66 10.61
CA LEU A 6 -1.57 0.76 10.85
C LEU A 6 -3.05 1.08 10.59
N GLU A 7 -3.96 0.14 10.79
CA GLU A 7 -5.40 0.33 10.56
C GLU A 7 -5.95 1.52 11.39
N CYS A 8 -6.92 2.25 10.83
CA CYS A 8 -7.69 3.32 11.49
C CYS A 8 -6.87 4.53 12.01
N ASN A 9 -5.79 4.93 11.33
CA ASN A 9 -4.88 6.02 11.76
C ASN A 9 -4.96 7.32 10.96
N GLN A 10 -5.90 7.45 10.02
CA GLN A 10 -6.05 8.66 9.18
C GLN A 10 -4.76 9.05 8.43
N ILE A 11 -3.95 8.07 8.02
CA ILE A 11 -2.65 8.29 7.34
C ILE A 11 -2.78 9.20 6.11
N GLY A 12 -3.87 9.05 5.35
CA GLY A 12 -4.14 9.84 4.15
C GLY A 12 -3.16 9.58 3.00
N PRO A 13 -3.32 10.31 1.87
CA PRO A 13 -2.45 10.16 0.70
C PRO A 13 -1.00 10.54 0.98
N ALA A 14 -0.77 11.63 1.73
CA ALA A 14 0.58 12.09 2.08
C ALA A 14 1.33 11.08 2.97
N GLY A 15 0.65 10.48 3.96
CA GLY A 15 1.25 9.46 4.79
C GLY A 15 1.53 8.18 4.02
N ALA A 16 0.65 7.76 3.11
CA ALA A 16 0.90 6.62 2.22
C ALA A 16 2.13 6.84 1.34
N LYS A 17 2.31 8.05 0.82
CA LYS A 17 3.53 8.44 0.08
C LYS A 17 4.78 8.40 0.96
N ALA A 18 4.68 8.79 2.23
CA ALA A 18 5.78 8.68 3.18
C ALA A 18 6.14 7.21 3.48
N LEU A 19 5.14 6.34 3.62
CA LEU A 19 5.35 4.90 3.76
C LEU A 19 6.02 4.31 2.51
N ALA A 20 5.54 4.67 1.32
CA ALA A 20 6.09 4.22 0.05
C ALA A 20 7.56 4.64 -0.17
N THR A 21 7.98 5.78 0.36
CA THR A 21 9.35 6.28 0.23
C THR A 21 10.25 5.93 1.43
N SER A 22 9.71 5.25 2.43
CA SER A 22 10.45 4.90 3.65
C SER A 22 11.50 3.82 3.40
N LYS A 23 12.76 4.17 3.64
CA LYS A 23 13.91 3.24 3.57
C LYS A 23 13.92 2.21 4.70
N ILE A 24 13.11 2.41 5.74
CA ILE A 24 13.02 1.54 6.91
C ILE A 24 12.08 0.35 6.64
N LEU A 25 11.05 0.54 5.82
CA LEU A 25 10.02 -0.47 5.57
C LEU A 25 10.42 -1.53 4.54
N THR A 26 11.69 -1.54 4.13
CA THR A 26 12.23 -2.44 3.09
C THR A 26 12.14 -3.93 3.42
N GLN A 27 11.95 -4.28 4.68
CA GLN A 27 11.84 -5.66 5.15
C GLN A 27 10.40 -6.05 5.57
N VAL A 28 9.42 -5.16 5.36
CA VAL A 28 8.02 -5.47 5.67
C VAL A 28 7.47 -6.41 4.60
N THR A 29 6.83 -7.50 5.04
CA THR A 29 6.19 -8.48 4.15
C THR A 29 4.67 -8.42 4.22
N SER A 30 4.09 -7.88 5.29
CA SER A 30 2.65 -7.69 5.44
C SER A 30 2.35 -6.27 5.92
N LEU A 31 1.55 -5.54 5.15
CA LEU A 31 1.13 -4.17 5.45
C LEU A 31 -0.40 -4.07 5.43
N SER A 32 -0.98 -3.65 6.57
CA SER A 32 -2.40 -3.33 6.66
C SER A 32 -2.60 -1.84 6.91
N LEU A 33 -3.36 -1.21 6.02
CA LEU A 33 -3.71 0.21 6.06
C LEU A 33 -5.23 0.41 6.09
N VAL A 34 -6.03 -0.55 6.56
CA VAL A 34 -7.50 -0.45 6.56
C VAL A 34 -7.99 0.87 7.17
N ASP A 35 -8.99 1.49 6.55
CA ASP A 35 -9.65 2.71 7.04
C ASP A 35 -8.70 3.90 7.30
N ASN A 36 -7.74 4.13 6.40
CA ASN A 36 -6.78 5.23 6.50
C ASN A 36 -6.97 6.38 5.52
N ARG A 37 -8.02 6.34 4.69
CA ARG A 37 -8.30 7.38 3.67
C ARG A 37 -7.11 7.61 2.72
N VAL A 38 -6.36 6.56 2.39
CA VAL A 38 -5.17 6.62 1.52
C VAL A 38 -5.48 7.24 0.15
N GLY A 39 -6.66 6.98 -0.41
CA GLY A 39 -7.10 7.51 -1.69
C GLY A 39 -6.34 6.94 -2.90
N ASP A 40 -6.73 7.37 -4.10
CA ASP A 40 -6.11 6.93 -5.36
C ASP A 40 -4.63 7.35 -5.43
N GLU A 41 -4.30 8.59 -5.04
CA GLU A 41 -2.92 9.09 -5.04
C GLU A 41 -1.99 8.27 -4.13
N GLY A 42 -2.47 7.92 -2.93
CA GLY A 42 -1.69 7.11 -2.00
C GLY A 42 -1.54 5.66 -2.47
N ALA A 43 -2.58 5.10 -3.11
CA ALA A 43 -2.51 3.78 -3.74
C ALA A 43 -1.49 3.75 -4.89
N LEU A 44 -1.49 4.78 -5.75
CA LEU A 44 -0.49 4.94 -6.82
C LEU A 44 0.93 5.05 -6.26
N ALA A 45 1.12 5.81 -5.18
CA ALA A 45 2.42 5.93 -4.51
C ALA A 45 2.91 4.58 -3.97
N ILE A 46 2.01 3.78 -3.36
CA ILE A 46 2.34 2.43 -2.89
C ILE A 46 2.69 1.51 -4.07
N ALA A 47 1.91 1.55 -5.16
CA ALA A 47 2.15 0.78 -6.36
C ALA A 47 3.50 1.09 -7.02
N GLN A 48 4.02 2.31 -6.88
CA GLN A 48 5.31 2.73 -7.45
C GLN A 48 6.48 2.60 -6.45
N SER A 49 6.29 1.94 -5.31
CA SER A 49 7.32 1.86 -4.27
C SER A 49 8.32 0.73 -4.47
N GLU A 50 9.56 1.07 -4.78
CA GLU A 50 10.70 0.13 -4.72
C GLU A 50 11.01 -0.38 -3.31
N ASN A 51 10.62 0.38 -2.29
CA ASN A 51 10.89 0.03 -0.89
C ASN A 51 9.90 -1.03 -0.37
N LEU A 52 8.73 -1.17 -0.98
CA LEU A 52 7.70 -2.14 -0.56
C LEU A 52 7.74 -3.45 -1.37
N LYS A 53 8.82 -3.69 -2.13
CA LYS A 53 8.97 -4.87 -3.03
C LYS A 53 8.92 -6.25 -2.36
N ASN A 54 9.05 -6.29 -1.03
CA ASN A 54 8.99 -7.52 -0.24
C ASN A 54 7.59 -7.82 0.31
N LEU A 55 6.58 -6.99 0.02
CA LEU A 55 5.21 -7.26 0.43
C LEU A 55 4.66 -8.50 -0.26
N THR A 56 4.17 -9.44 0.56
CA THR A 56 3.35 -10.59 0.15
C THR A 56 1.87 -10.36 0.47
N TYR A 57 1.57 -9.46 1.42
CA TYR A 57 0.20 -9.07 1.79
C TYR A 57 0.06 -7.54 1.89
N LEU A 58 -0.95 -7.00 1.18
CA LEU A 58 -1.33 -5.59 1.24
C LEU A 58 -2.85 -5.46 1.40
N HIS A 59 -3.29 -4.77 2.45
CA HIS A 59 -4.70 -4.50 2.72
C HIS A 59 -5.00 -3.00 2.74
N LEU A 60 -5.80 -2.57 1.79
CA LEU A 60 -6.27 -1.21 1.56
C LEU A 60 -7.80 -1.08 1.67
N GLY A 61 -8.49 -2.01 2.35
CA GLY A 61 -9.94 -1.92 2.55
C GLY A 61 -10.34 -0.59 3.21
N GLY A 62 -11.44 0.02 2.76
CA GLY A 62 -11.92 1.27 3.37
C GLY A 62 -11.05 2.50 3.09
N ASN A 63 -10.10 2.44 2.15
CA ASN A 63 -9.18 3.55 1.87
C ASN A 63 -9.63 4.53 0.78
N ARG A 64 -10.84 4.38 0.25
CA ARG A 64 -11.36 5.26 -0.82
C ARG A 64 -10.48 5.24 -2.09
N VAL A 65 -9.95 4.06 -2.44
CA VAL A 65 -9.32 3.81 -3.75
C VAL A 65 -10.45 3.56 -4.75
N LYS A 66 -10.82 4.60 -5.50
CA LYS A 66 -12.02 4.64 -6.32
C LYS A 66 -11.75 4.31 -7.78
N THR A 67 -10.63 4.77 -8.34
CA THR A 67 -10.39 4.62 -9.78
C THR A 67 -9.87 3.22 -10.11
N GLU A 68 -10.29 2.70 -11.27
CA GLU A 68 -9.74 1.43 -11.76
C GLU A 68 -8.27 1.57 -12.11
N GLU A 69 -7.82 2.76 -12.53
CA GLU A 69 -6.39 3.04 -12.74
C GLU A 69 -5.57 2.80 -11.47
N ALA A 70 -5.99 3.33 -10.32
CA ALA A 70 -5.26 3.13 -9.06
C ALA A 70 -5.29 1.68 -8.59
N LYS A 71 -6.43 0.99 -8.74
CA LYS A 71 -6.53 -0.44 -8.43
C LYS A 71 -5.67 -1.29 -9.37
N GLN A 72 -5.61 -0.94 -10.65
CA GLN A 72 -4.80 -1.65 -11.64
C GLN A 72 -3.31 -1.42 -11.40
N ALA A 73 -2.91 -0.20 -11.07
CA ALA A 73 -1.52 0.10 -10.71
C ALA A 73 -1.03 -0.76 -9.54
N LEU A 74 -1.88 -1.01 -8.52
CA LEU A 74 -1.53 -1.92 -7.42
C LEU A 74 -1.37 -3.37 -7.88
N ARG A 75 -2.17 -3.84 -8.85
CA ARG A 75 -2.14 -5.21 -9.38
C ARG A 75 -0.99 -5.45 -10.37
N GLU A 76 -0.67 -4.45 -11.17
CA GLU A 76 0.35 -4.50 -12.23
C GLU A 76 1.65 -3.81 -11.81
N SER A 77 1.81 -3.52 -10.52
CA SER A 77 3.01 -2.87 -10.01
C SER A 77 4.27 -3.66 -10.42
N PRO A 78 5.24 -3.02 -11.09
CA PRO A 78 6.51 -3.67 -11.42
C PRO A 78 7.38 -3.89 -10.18
N TYR A 79 6.98 -3.35 -9.02
CA TYR A 79 7.74 -3.42 -7.77
C TYR A 79 7.13 -4.39 -6.76
N LEU A 80 5.80 -4.52 -6.69
CA LEU A 80 5.09 -5.44 -5.80
C LEU A 80 5.07 -6.88 -6.36
N THR A 81 6.20 -7.36 -6.87
CA THR A 81 6.31 -8.63 -7.62
C THR A 81 6.10 -9.87 -6.76
N GLN A 82 6.23 -9.74 -5.44
CA GLN A 82 6.02 -10.82 -4.47
C GLN A 82 4.62 -10.81 -3.85
N LEU A 83 3.74 -9.91 -4.30
CA LEU A 83 2.43 -9.74 -3.69
C LEU A 83 1.51 -10.93 -4.00
N GLU A 84 1.21 -11.73 -2.99
CA GLU A 84 0.32 -12.89 -3.10
C GLU A 84 -1.15 -12.50 -2.86
N LYS A 85 -1.36 -11.50 -2.00
CA LYS A 85 -2.69 -11.11 -1.52
C LYS A 85 -2.83 -9.60 -1.50
N LEU A 86 -3.69 -9.11 -2.38
CA LEU A 86 -4.13 -7.72 -2.43
C LEU A 86 -5.61 -7.63 -2.05
N LYS A 87 -5.93 -6.76 -1.08
CA LYS A 87 -7.31 -6.42 -0.74
C LYS A 87 -7.55 -4.93 -0.94
N VAL A 88 -8.36 -4.58 -1.93
CA VAL A 88 -8.78 -3.21 -2.22
C VAL A 88 -10.26 -3.24 -2.63
N PHE A 89 -11.14 -2.83 -1.70
CA PHE A 89 -12.60 -2.76 -1.87
C PHE A 89 -13.18 -1.62 -1.03
#